data_AF-A0A733LEA9-F1
#
_entry.id   AF-A0A733LEA9-F1
#
_cell.length_a   1.000
_cell.length_b   1.000
_cell.length_c   1.000
_cell.angle_alpha   90.00
_cell.angle_beta   90.00
_cell.angle_gamma   90.00
#
_symmetry.space_group_name_H-M   'P 1'
#
loop_
_entity.id
_entity.type
_entity.pdbx_description
1 polymer ?
#
loop_
_entity_poly.entity_id
_entity_poly.type
_entity_poly.pdbx_seq_one_letter_code
_entity_poly.pdbx_strand_id
1 'polypeptide(L)'
;VVLNNNIPLAFHIICDSYSPCFVKYIERLAVQHHIKISLYLIKVESLEVLPQTKVWSRAMYFRLFAFDYLSKKVNTLLYLDADVVCKGSLQDLLRLDLTEKIAAVVKDVDSIQNKVNERLSAFNLQGGYFNSGVVFVNLKLWKENALTKKAFLLLAGKEADSFKYPDQDVLNILLQD
;
A
#
# COMPACT_ATOMS: atom_id res chain seq x y z
N VAL A 1 6.65 13.08 -1.65
CA VAL A 1 7.70 13.99 -1.11
C VAL A 1 7.61 14.00 0.41
N VAL A 2 8.72 13.80 1.13
CA VAL A 2 8.73 13.86 2.60
C VAL A 2 9.50 15.10 3.05
N LEU A 3 8.79 16.04 3.68
CA LEU A 3 9.34 17.30 4.18
C LEU A 3 9.54 17.21 5.70
N ASN A 4 10.44 18.03 6.25
CA ASN A 4 10.64 18.21 7.69
C ASN A 4 10.87 16.90 8.47
N ASN A 5 11.76 16.05 7.97
CA ASN A 5 12.03 14.74 8.55
C ASN A 5 13.49 14.60 9.00
N ASN A 6 13.70 14.24 10.26
CA ASN A 6 15.02 14.13 10.89
C ASN A 6 15.40 12.68 11.24
N ILE A 7 14.63 11.69 10.78
CA ILE A 7 14.94 10.26 10.97
C ILE A 7 15.61 9.68 9.70
N PRO A 8 16.50 8.69 9.84
CA PRO A 8 17.03 7.97 8.68
C PRO A 8 15.91 7.31 7.89
N LEU A 9 15.87 7.54 6.57
CA LEU A 9 14.89 6.93 5.67
C LEU A 9 15.58 6.09 4.60
N ALA A 10 14.96 4.96 4.30
CA ALA A 10 15.24 4.17 3.11
C ALA A 10 13.97 4.07 2.28
N PHE A 11 14.06 4.45 1.01
CA PHE A 11 12.94 4.38 0.07
C PHE A 11 13.02 3.10 -0.75
N HIS A 12 11.86 2.48 -0.93
CA HIS A 12 11.67 1.31 -1.78
C HIS A 12 10.66 1.70 -2.87
N ILE A 13 11.13 1.83 -4.11
CA ILE A 13 10.29 2.21 -5.24
C ILE A 13 10.09 0.96 -6.08
N ILE A 14 8.83 0.66 -6.41
CA ILE A 14 8.45 -0.55 -7.14
C ILE A 14 7.70 -0.13 -8.39
N CYS A 15 8.19 -0.54 -9.56
CA CYS A 15 7.58 -0.26 -10.85
C CYS A 15 7.75 -1.44 -11.80
N ASP A 16 7.02 -1.43 -12.92
CA ASP A 16 7.17 -2.37 -14.02
C ASP A 16 8.24 -1.96 -15.04
N SER A 17 8.63 -0.69 -15.02
CA SER A 17 9.69 -0.14 -15.86
C SER A 17 10.29 1.11 -15.23
N TYR A 18 11.54 1.40 -15.59
CA TYR A 18 12.20 2.67 -15.26
C TYR A 18 12.84 3.23 -16.52
N SER A 19 12.60 4.50 -16.81
CA SER A 19 13.34 5.16 -17.89
C SER A 19 14.79 5.43 -17.45
N PRO A 20 15.76 5.43 -18.37
CA PRO A 20 17.15 5.78 -18.04
C PRO A 20 17.28 7.17 -17.40
N CYS A 21 16.43 8.12 -17.81
CA CYS A 21 16.36 9.46 -17.22
C CYS A 21 15.87 9.42 -15.77
N PHE A 22 14.86 8.61 -15.46
CA PHE A 22 14.37 8.43 -14.10
C PHE A 22 15.45 7.86 -13.18
N VAL A 23 16.17 6.81 -13.63
CA VAL A 23 17.25 6.20 -12.84
C VAL A 23 18.33 7.23 -12.51
N LYS A 24 18.82 7.98 -13.52
CA LYS A 24 19.81 9.04 -13.30
C LYS A 24 19.32 10.13 -12.34
N TYR A 25 18.03 10.47 -12.39
CA TYR A 25 17.43 11.44 -11.48
C TYR A 25 17.37 10.93 -10.03
N ILE A 26 16.94 9.68 -9.84
CA ILE A 26 16.90 9.03 -8.52
C ILE A 26 18.30 8.88 -7.92
N GLU A 27 19.30 8.51 -8.72
CA GLU A 27 20.70 8.45 -8.27
C GLU A 27 21.19 9.80 -7.74
N ARG A 28 20.91 10.88 -8.48
CA ARG A 28 21.24 12.25 -8.03
C ARG A 28 20.53 12.62 -6.73
N LEU A 29 19.24 12.29 -6.61
CA LEU A 29 18.48 12.54 -5.38
C LEU A 29 19.05 11.77 -4.19
N ALA A 30 19.41 10.50 -4.38
CA ALA A 30 20.00 9.67 -3.33
C ALA A 30 21.29 10.28 -2.78
N VAL A 31 22.17 10.75 -3.67
CA VAL A 31 23.43 11.42 -3.30
C VAL A 31 23.15 12.78 -2.63
N GLN A 32 22.32 13.62 -3.24
CA GLN A 32 22.04 14.97 -2.75
C GLN A 32 21.45 14.96 -1.33
N HIS A 33 20.55 14.03 -1.06
CA HIS A 33 19.85 13.94 0.23
C HIS A 33 20.45 12.91 1.18
N HIS A 34 21.54 12.22 0.81
CA HIS A 34 22.16 11.15 1.60
C HIS A 34 21.16 10.07 2.04
N ILE A 35 20.26 9.68 1.13
CA ILE A 35 19.21 8.69 1.38
C ILE A 35 19.45 7.42 0.57
N LYS A 36 19.05 6.28 1.12
CA LYS A 36 19.06 5.01 0.39
C LYS A 36 17.78 4.88 -0.41
N ILE A 37 17.89 4.65 -1.72
CA ILE A 37 16.76 4.35 -2.59
C ILE A 37 17.02 3.00 -3.27
N SER A 38 16.10 2.06 -3.10
CA SER A 38 16.13 0.74 -3.75
C SER A 38 15.02 0.66 -4.79
N LEU A 39 15.37 0.32 -6.02
CA LEU A 39 14.43 0.13 -7.13
C LEU A 39 14.12 -1.36 -7.30
N TYR A 40 12.84 -1.70 -7.50
CA TYR A 40 12.38 -3.06 -7.70
C TYR A 40 11.53 -3.13 -8.96
N LEU A 41 11.91 -4.02 -9.87
CA LEU A 41 11.16 -4.27 -11.09
C LEU A 41 10.17 -5.42 -10.87
N ILE A 42 8.89 -5.18 -11.16
CA ILE A 42 7.85 -6.22 -11.17
C ILE A 42 7.47 -6.56 -12.60
N LYS A 43 7.40 -7.85 -12.89
CA LYS A 43 6.88 -8.39 -14.14
C LYS A 43 5.35 -8.40 -14.12
N VAL A 44 4.73 -7.57 -14.95
CA VAL A 44 3.26 -7.35 -14.98
C VAL A 44 2.51 -8.58 -15.46
N GLU A 45 3.17 -9.49 -16.18
CA GLU A 45 2.57 -10.73 -16.70
C GLU A 45 1.95 -11.58 -15.57
N SER A 46 2.57 -11.55 -14.38
CA SER A 46 2.05 -12.22 -13.18
C SER A 46 0.74 -11.62 -12.63
N LEU A 47 0.34 -10.44 -13.12
CA LEU A 47 -0.84 -9.68 -12.68
C LEU A 47 -1.97 -9.72 -13.69
N GLU A 48 -1.75 -10.25 -14.90
CA GLU A 48 -2.75 -10.25 -15.96
C GLU A 48 -4.05 -10.95 -15.56
N VAL A 49 -3.96 -11.92 -14.64
CA VAL A 49 -5.09 -12.66 -14.07
C VAL A 49 -5.94 -11.83 -13.10
N LEU A 50 -5.43 -10.69 -12.62
CA LEU A 50 -6.12 -9.82 -11.66
C LEU A 50 -7.00 -8.79 -12.39
N PRO A 51 -8.11 -8.36 -11.77
CA PRO A 51 -9.00 -7.37 -12.37
C PRO A 51 -8.28 -6.04 -12.58
N GLN A 52 -8.68 -5.31 -13.61
CA GLN A 52 -8.28 -3.92 -13.82
C GLN A 52 -9.53 -3.09 -14.02
N THR A 53 -9.47 -1.82 -13.64
CA THR A 53 -10.58 -0.89 -13.89
C THR A 53 -10.23 0.00 -15.07
N LYS A 54 -11.21 0.77 -15.58
CA LYS A 54 -10.95 1.77 -16.64
C LYS A 54 -10.02 2.90 -16.19
N VAL A 55 -9.91 3.13 -14.88
CA VAL A 55 -9.20 4.28 -14.30
C VAL A 55 -7.85 3.87 -13.69
N TRP A 56 -7.77 2.68 -13.10
CA TRP A 56 -6.58 2.19 -12.42
C TRP A 56 -6.01 0.94 -13.07
N SER A 57 -4.71 1.00 -13.39
CA SER A 57 -3.96 -0.13 -13.91
C SER A 57 -3.60 -1.12 -12.81
N ARG A 58 -3.11 -2.29 -13.21
CA ARG A 58 -2.61 -3.34 -12.29
C ARG A 58 -1.47 -2.88 -11.38
N ALA A 59 -0.87 -1.73 -11.66
CA ALA A 59 0.11 -1.09 -10.77
C ALA A 59 -0.44 -0.85 -9.36
N MET A 60 -1.78 -0.72 -9.18
CA MET A 60 -2.39 -0.61 -7.84
C MET A 60 -2.03 -1.79 -6.93
N TYR A 61 -1.82 -2.99 -7.49
CA TYR A 61 -1.47 -4.20 -6.75
C TYR A 61 0.01 -4.28 -6.38
N PHE A 62 0.88 -3.42 -6.91
CA PHE A 62 2.32 -3.45 -6.58
C PHE A 62 2.56 -3.35 -5.07
N ARG A 63 1.68 -2.66 -4.33
CA ARG A 63 1.72 -2.61 -2.86
C ARG A 63 1.63 -3.99 -2.21
N LEU A 64 0.79 -4.89 -2.72
CA LEU A 64 0.61 -6.24 -2.16
C LEU A 64 1.88 -7.09 -2.35
N PHE A 65 2.56 -6.92 -3.48
CA PHE A 65 3.88 -7.51 -3.72
C PHE A 65 4.96 -6.87 -2.87
N ALA A 66 4.91 -5.54 -2.68
CA ALA A 66 5.79 -4.81 -1.80
C ALA A 66 5.75 -5.42 -0.40
N PHE A 67 4.55 -5.60 0.14
CA PHE A 67 4.35 -6.13 1.48
C PHE A 67 4.88 -7.56 1.60
N ASP A 68 4.54 -8.45 0.67
CA ASP A 68 5.06 -9.82 0.70
C ASP A 68 6.59 -9.88 0.55
N TYR A 69 7.14 -9.19 -0.44
CA TYR A 69 8.57 -9.24 -0.73
C TYR A 69 9.40 -8.59 0.38
N LEU A 70 9.00 -7.42 0.88
CA LEU A 70 9.72 -6.69 1.91
C LEU A 70 9.54 -7.30 3.30
N SER A 71 8.47 -8.07 3.55
CA SER A 71 8.30 -8.82 4.82
C SER A 71 9.43 -9.83 5.10
N LYS A 72 10.22 -10.16 4.08
CA LYS A 72 11.41 -11.01 4.21
C LYS A 72 12.66 -10.25 4.67
N LYS A 73 12.60 -8.91 4.70
CA LYS A 73 13.75 -8.01 4.94
C LYS A 73 13.53 -7.03 6.08
N VAL A 74 12.29 -6.59 6.30
CA VAL A 74 11.93 -5.59 7.30
C VAL A 74 10.63 -5.97 8.00
N ASN A 75 10.47 -5.55 9.25
CA ASN A 75 9.31 -5.88 10.08
C ASN A 75 8.16 -4.87 9.94
N THR A 76 8.46 -3.63 9.61
CA THR A 76 7.47 -2.56 9.44
C THR A 76 7.77 -1.75 8.18
N LEU A 77 6.73 -1.18 7.59
CA LEU A 77 6.83 -0.37 6.37
C LEU A 77 5.76 0.71 6.37
N LEU A 78 6.14 1.95 6.05
CA LEU A 78 5.21 3.00 5.70
C LEU A 78 5.01 3.01 4.18
N TYR A 79 3.82 2.63 3.72
CA TYR A 79 3.40 2.77 2.34
C TYR A 79 2.83 4.18 2.11
N LEU A 80 3.21 4.78 0.98
CA LEU A 80 2.73 6.07 0.52
C LEU A 80 2.45 5.97 -0.99
N ASP A 81 1.28 6.40 -1.43
CA ASP A 81 1.02 6.62 -2.85
C ASP A 81 1.98 7.68 -3.43
N ALA A 82 2.29 7.56 -4.72
CA ALA A 82 3.31 8.38 -5.38
C ALA A 82 2.98 9.89 -5.40
N ASP A 83 1.70 10.25 -5.24
CA ASP A 83 1.19 11.61 -5.17
C ASP A 83 1.13 12.19 -3.74
N VAL A 84 1.54 11.43 -2.72
CA VAL A 84 1.53 11.87 -1.32
C VAL A 84 2.66 12.86 -1.02
N VAL A 85 2.29 13.96 -0.35
CA VAL A 85 3.22 14.95 0.22
C VAL A 85 3.10 14.96 1.74
N CYS A 86 4.14 14.48 2.42
CA CYS A 86 4.23 14.51 3.88
C CYS A 86 4.82 15.85 4.33
N LYS A 87 4.02 16.70 4.97
CA LYS A 87 4.46 18.02 5.47
C LYS A 87 5.00 17.98 6.90
N GLY A 88 4.52 17.03 7.71
CA GLY A 88 4.91 16.84 9.10
C GLY A 88 6.00 15.79 9.27
N SER A 89 6.60 15.77 10.46
CA SER A 89 7.59 14.75 10.84
C SER A 89 6.97 13.36 10.89
N LEU A 90 7.67 12.36 10.36
CA LEU A 90 7.24 10.95 10.45
C LEU A 90 7.57 10.32 11.81
N GLN A 91 8.22 11.06 12.72
CA GLN A 91 8.67 10.54 14.01
C GLN A 91 7.51 10.05 14.89
N ASP A 92 6.34 10.67 14.78
CA ASP A 92 5.15 10.24 15.55
C ASP A 92 4.65 8.87 15.10
N LEU A 93 4.83 8.49 13.83
CA LEU A 93 4.47 7.15 13.34
C LEU A 93 5.34 6.07 13.99
N LEU A 94 6.60 6.38 14.31
CA LEU A 94 7.49 5.44 14.99
C LEU A 94 7.10 5.18 16.45
N ARG A 95 6.23 6.03 17.03
CA ARG A 95 5.72 5.86 18.39
C ARG A 95 4.44 5.02 18.43
N LEU A 96 3.84 4.72 17.28
CA LEU A 96 2.66 3.88 17.21
C LEU A 96 3.03 2.43 17.55
N ASP A 97 2.27 1.83 18.45
CA ASP A 97 2.41 0.41 18.76
C ASP A 97 1.60 -0.43 17.77
N LEU A 98 2.31 -1.24 16.97
CA LEU A 98 1.74 -2.19 16.03
C LEU A 98 1.90 -3.66 16.49
N THR A 99 2.25 -3.93 17.75
CA THR A 99 2.61 -5.27 18.22
C THR A 99 1.52 -6.31 17.93
N GLU A 100 0.25 -5.95 18.11
CA GLU A 100 -0.91 -6.81 17.84
C GLU A 100 -1.81 -6.27 16.72
N LYS A 101 -1.32 -5.27 15.97
CA LYS A 101 -2.09 -4.61 14.91
C LYS A 101 -1.36 -4.75 13.58
N ILE A 102 -2.07 -5.25 12.57
CA ILE A 102 -1.50 -5.47 11.23
C ILE A 102 -1.13 -4.14 10.58
N ALA A 103 -1.92 -3.09 10.78
CA ALA A 103 -1.63 -1.78 10.23
C ALA A 103 -2.28 -0.65 11.05
N ALA A 104 -1.69 0.54 10.94
CA ALA A 104 -2.35 1.81 11.23
C ALA A 104 -2.73 2.48 9.89
N VAL A 105 -3.99 2.93 9.82
CA VAL A 105 -4.64 3.43 8.60
C VAL A 105 -5.47 4.67 8.89
N VAL A 106 -5.84 5.41 7.84
CA VAL A 106 -6.66 6.62 7.94
C VAL A 106 -8.03 6.37 7.34
N LYS A 107 -9.09 6.56 8.13
CA LYS A 107 -10.47 6.44 7.65
C LYS A 107 -10.70 7.32 6.42
N ASP A 108 -11.42 6.77 5.45
CA ASP A 108 -11.84 7.54 4.29
C ASP A 108 -12.98 8.50 4.67
N VAL A 109 -13.22 9.52 3.84
CA VAL A 109 -14.21 10.56 4.13
C VAL A 109 -15.64 10.01 4.18
N ASP A 110 -16.54 10.67 4.91
CA ASP A 110 -17.92 10.21 5.13
C ASP A 110 -18.69 9.89 3.84
N SER A 111 -18.45 10.68 2.78
CA SER A 111 -19.08 10.42 1.48
C SER A 111 -18.67 9.09 0.85
N ILE A 112 -17.47 8.59 1.15
CA ILE A 112 -16.99 7.27 0.74
C ILE A 112 -17.54 6.20 1.70
N GLN A 113 -17.55 6.44 3.01
CA GLN A 113 -18.15 5.52 4.00
C GLN A 113 -19.58 5.13 3.62
N ASN A 114 -20.41 6.10 3.25
CA ASN A 114 -21.81 5.86 2.90
C ASN A 114 -21.96 5.01 1.63
N LYS A 115 -21.13 5.26 0.61
CA LYS A 115 -21.16 4.51 -0.66
C LYS A 115 -20.65 3.08 -0.51
N VAL A 116 -19.75 2.84 0.43
CA VAL A 116 -19.23 1.50 0.71
C VAL A 116 -20.32 0.59 1.25
N ASN A 117 -21.22 1.09 2.10
CA ASN A 117 -22.32 0.29 2.63
C ASN A 117 -23.26 -0.22 1.52
N GLU A 118 -23.56 0.60 0.51
CA GLU A 118 -24.42 0.19 -0.60
C GLU A 118 -23.78 -0.90 -1.48
N ARG A 119 -22.46 -0.80 -1.72
CA ARG A 119 -21.73 -1.65 -2.66
C ARG A 119 -21.16 -2.92 -2.03
N LEU A 120 -20.71 -2.84 -0.78
CA LEU A 120 -20.00 -3.88 -0.04
C LEU A 120 -20.73 -4.23 1.28
N SER A 121 -22.06 -4.12 1.29
CA SER A 121 -22.92 -4.39 2.47
C SER A 121 -22.62 -5.73 3.13
N ALA A 122 -22.31 -6.77 2.35
CA ALA A 122 -21.99 -8.10 2.84
C ALA A 122 -20.75 -8.16 3.76
N PHE A 123 -19.87 -7.16 3.68
CA PHE A 123 -18.64 -7.08 4.48
C PHE A 123 -18.75 -6.14 5.68
N ASN A 124 -19.85 -5.42 5.85
CA ASN A 124 -20.11 -4.55 7.02
C ASN A 124 -18.96 -3.55 7.33
N LEU A 125 -18.40 -2.91 6.30
CA LEU A 125 -17.22 -2.02 6.43
C LEU A 125 -17.57 -0.59 6.89
N GLN A 126 -18.84 -0.31 7.18
CA GLN A 126 -19.31 1.03 7.46
C GLN A 126 -18.63 1.64 8.70
N GLY A 127 -18.08 2.85 8.56
CA GLY A 127 -17.41 3.56 9.65
C GLY A 127 -16.00 3.06 9.95
N GLY A 128 -15.58 1.95 9.35
CA GLY A 128 -14.22 1.39 9.42
C GLY A 128 -13.42 1.53 8.13
N TYR A 129 -14.07 1.88 7.01
CA TYR A 129 -13.41 1.89 5.71
C TYR A 129 -12.29 2.95 5.65
N PHE A 130 -11.11 2.59 5.19
CA PHE A 130 -9.93 3.45 5.16
C PHE A 130 -9.43 3.72 3.75
N ASN A 131 -8.83 4.89 3.60
CA ASN A 131 -8.07 5.23 2.42
C ASN A 131 -6.71 4.51 2.46
N SER A 132 -6.37 3.85 1.36
CA SER A 132 -5.20 2.99 1.29
C SER A 132 -3.94 3.69 0.77
N GLY A 133 -3.98 5.01 0.52
CA GLY A 133 -2.84 5.76 0.01
C GLY A 133 -1.76 6.04 1.06
N VAL A 134 -2.09 5.88 2.34
CA VAL A 134 -1.13 5.92 3.46
C VAL A 134 -1.42 4.77 4.41
N VAL A 135 -0.48 3.84 4.54
CA VAL A 135 -0.64 2.65 5.40
C VAL A 135 0.67 2.39 6.13
N PHE A 136 0.65 2.38 7.46
CA PHE A 136 1.80 1.94 8.25
C PHE A 136 1.58 0.48 8.66
N VAL A 137 2.34 -0.43 8.04
CA VAL A 137 2.09 -1.88 8.09
C VAL A 137 3.10 -2.59 8.98
N ASN A 138 2.62 -3.52 9.79
CA ASN A 138 3.41 -4.56 10.43
C ASN A 138 3.57 -5.74 9.46
N LEU A 139 4.69 -5.77 8.75
CA LEU A 139 4.99 -6.79 7.74
C LEU A 139 5.24 -8.17 8.33
N LYS A 140 5.62 -8.26 9.61
CA LYS A 140 5.72 -9.55 10.31
C LYS A 140 4.33 -10.18 10.42
N LEU A 141 3.37 -9.46 11.00
CA LEU A 141 1.98 -9.95 11.11
C LEU A 141 1.35 -10.17 9.73
N TRP A 142 1.65 -9.30 8.76
CA TRP A 142 1.19 -9.44 7.39
C TRP A 142 1.58 -10.79 6.78
N LYS A 143 2.85 -11.19 6.95
CA LYS A 143 3.39 -12.47 6.48
C LYS A 143 2.82 -13.64 7.25
N GLU A 144 2.79 -13.57 8.59
CA GLU A 144 2.27 -14.63 9.46
C GLU A 144 0.81 -14.98 9.14
N ASN A 145 0.01 -13.98 8.76
CA ASN A 145 -1.40 -14.16 8.41
C ASN A 145 -1.65 -14.45 6.91
N ALA A 146 -0.58 -14.57 6.11
CA ALA A 146 -0.62 -14.79 4.67
C ALA A 146 -1.54 -13.81 3.91
N LEU A 147 -1.51 -12.53 4.30
CA LEU A 147 -2.49 -11.54 3.83
C LEU A 147 -2.40 -11.24 2.33
N THR A 148 -1.20 -11.21 1.75
CA THR A 148 -1.04 -11.07 0.28
C THR A 148 -1.75 -12.21 -0.47
N LYS A 149 -1.63 -13.45 0.00
CA LYS A 149 -2.33 -14.60 -0.61
C LYS A 149 -3.84 -14.46 -0.49
N LYS A 150 -4.34 -14.10 0.70
CA LYS A 150 -5.78 -13.88 0.92
C LYS A 150 -6.32 -12.74 0.05
N ALA A 151 -5.53 -11.68 -0.13
CA ALA A 151 -5.89 -10.56 -0.99
C ALA A 151 -6.07 -11.01 -2.45
N PHE A 152 -5.13 -11.78 -2.99
CA PHE A 152 -5.28 -12.32 -4.35
C PHE A 152 -6.44 -13.29 -4.51
N LEU A 153 -6.74 -14.10 -3.48
CA LEU A 153 -7.92 -14.98 -3.51
C LEU A 153 -9.23 -14.20 -3.57
N LEU A 154 -9.35 -13.09 -2.83
CA LEU A 154 -10.52 -12.20 -2.92
C LEU A 154 -10.59 -11.52 -4.30
N LEU A 155 -9.46 -11.03 -4.81
CA LEU A 155 -9.38 -10.37 -6.12
C LEU A 155 -9.67 -11.31 -7.30
N ALA A 156 -9.45 -12.61 -7.15
CA ALA A 156 -9.78 -13.63 -8.14
C ALA A 156 -11.12 -14.33 -7.85
N GLY A 157 -11.80 -13.94 -6.76
CA GLY A 157 -13.05 -14.54 -6.28
C GLY A 157 -14.28 -14.02 -7.02
N LYS A 158 -15.45 -14.54 -6.64
CA LYS A 158 -16.74 -14.15 -7.25
C LYS A 158 -17.13 -12.71 -6.90
N GLU A 159 -16.63 -12.21 -5.78
CA GLU A 159 -16.88 -10.87 -5.27
C GLU A 159 -16.03 -9.81 -5.97
N ALA A 160 -15.05 -10.21 -6.80
CA ALA A 160 -14.12 -9.29 -7.47
C ALA A 160 -14.84 -8.21 -8.30
N ASP A 161 -15.96 -8.57 -8.94
CA ASP A 161 -16.76 -7.64 -9.75
C ASP A 161 -17.45 -6.54 -8.91
N SER A 162 -17.61 -6.75 -7.60
CA SER A 162 -18.16 -5.74 -6.68
C SER A 162 -17.12 -4.69 -6.26
N PHE A 163 -15.83 -4.95 -6.52
CA PHE A 163 -14.74 -4.07 -6.09
C PHE A 163 -14.53 -2.92 -7.08
N LYS A 164 -14.93 -1.73 -6.66
CA LYS A 164 -14.74 -0.46 -7.38
C LYS A 164 -13.32 0.06 -7.20
N TYR A 165 -12.72 -0.16 -6.04
CA TYR A 165 -11.34 0.17 -5.71
C TYR A 165 -10.64 -1.11 -5.27
N PRO A 166 -10.28 -2.02 -6.21
CA PRO A 166 -9.95 -3.40 -5.87
C PRO A 166 -8.87 -3.57 -4.80
N ASP A 167 -7.77 -2.83 -4.89
CA ASP A 167 -6.71 -2.87 -3.89
C ASP A 167 -7.18 -2.35 -2.52
N GLN A 168 -7.86 -1.20 -2.48
CA GLN A 168 -8.35 -0.61 -1.23
C GLN A 168 -9.47 -1.45 -0.59
N ASP A 169 -10.42 -1.93 -1.39
CA ASP A 169 -11.56 -2.74 -0.92
C ASP A 169 -11.08 -4.03 -0.28
N VAL A 170 -10.16 -4.75 -0.93
CA VAL A 170 -9.59 -5.98 -0.39
C VAL A 170 -8.79 -5.73 0.88
N LEU A 171 -8.03 -4.64 0.95
CA LEU A 171 -7.34 -4.27 2.19
C LEU A 171 -8.34 -3.98 3.33
N ASN A 172 -9.45 -3.32 3.03
CA ASN A 172 -10.50 -3.04 4.03
C ASN A 172 -11.21 -4.31 4.52
N ILE A 173 -11.48 -5.26 3.62
CA ILE A 173 -12.07 -6.56 3.99
C ILE A 173 -11.12 -7.38 4.87
N LEU A 174 -9.82 -7.37 4.57
CA LEU A 174 -8.84 -8.19 5.28
C LEU A 174 -8.42 -7.62 6.63
N LEU A 175 -8.48 -6.29 6.80
CA LEU A 175 -8.00 -5.59 8.00
C LEU A 175 -9.14 -5.08 8.88
N GLN A 176 -10.35 -5.58 8.66
CA GLN A 176 -11.50 -5.30 9.51
C GLN A 176 -11.25 -5.91 10.91
N ASP A 177 -11.38 -5.08 11.94
CA ASP A 177 -11.37 -5.47 13.37
C ASP A 177 -12.70 -6.14 13.75
#